data_AF-A0A9W7CXL2-F1
#
_entry.id   AF-A0A9W7CXL2-F1
#
_cell.length_a   1.000
_cell.length_b   1.000
_cell.length_c   1.000
_cell.angle_alpha   90.00
_cell.angle_beta   90.00
_cell.angle_gamma   90.00
#
_symmetry.space_group_name_H-M   'P 1'
#
loop_
_entity.id
_entity.type
_entity.pdbx_description
1 polymer ?
#
loop_
_entity_poly.entity_id
_entity_poly.type
_entity_poly.pdbx_seq_one_letter_code
_entity_poly.pdbx_strand_id
1 'polypeptide(L)'
;MLSSVQNLLSLLFREHSFVGVVDKQFSLVQYRTKLYIVRHDEVAFHVFYQQVLLQFGETRPITLQTPLPIYDLVLEALKNPRNGYDEEDGPREQLANEIKALLITNGPMLFEYFSLDIDSQGMLRTLPQLLPDHEPSIHSLPEFVFHLATEVNWEEEEPCFESVAQVLARWYGEMRYPGNAEREALVLEHVLFPATKTTAFCPPNELNDAQLITPVACLTNLYKIFERC
;
A
#
# COMPACT_ATOMS: atom_id res chain seq x y z
N MET A 1 22.76 3.06 -20.56
CA MET A 1 22.99 2.60 -19.17
C MET A 1 21.71 2.60 -18.34
N LEU A 2 20.87 3.64 -18.38
CA LEU A 2 19.56 3.63 -17.69
C LEU A 2 18.64 2.49 -18.16
N SER A 3 18.55 2.25 -19.48
CA SER A 3 17.73 1.17 -20.06
C SER A 3 18.19 -0.25 -19.69
N SER A 4 19.49 -0.46 -19.41
CA SER A 4 20.01 -1.78 -19.03
C SER A 4 19.79 -2.09 -17.54
N VAL A 5 19.78 -1.07 -16.69
CA VAL A 5 19.53 -1.21 -15.24
C VAL A 5 18.04 -1.47 -14.97
N GLN A 6 17.16 -0.73 -15.64
CA GLN A 6 15.71 -0.93 -15.55
C GLN A 6 15.29 -2.34 -16.02
N ASN A 7 16.04 -2.90 -16.98
CA ASN A 7 15.85 -4.28 -17.44
C ASN A 7 16.23 -5.32 -16.36
N LEU A 8 17.35 -5.14 -15.65
CA LEU A 8 17.77 -6.05 -14.58
C LEU A 8 16.83 -6.07 -13.39
N LEU A 9 16.36 -4.89 -12.96
CA LEU A 9 15.39 -4.77 -11.86
C LEU A 9 14.05 -5.40 -12.23
N SER A 10 13.60 -5.17 -13.47
CA SER A 10 12.42 -5.85 -14.02
C SER A 10 12.59 -7.36 -13.98
N LEU A 11 13.70 -7.90 -14.48
CA LEU A 11 13.95 -9.35 -14.46
C LEU A 11 14.00 -9.92 -13.03
N LEU A 12 14.59 -9.19 -12.07
CA LEU A 12 14.57 -9.59 -10.67
C LEU A 12 13.14 -9.80 -10.18
N PHE A 13 12.27 -8.79 -10.31
CA PHE A 13 10.89 -8.90 -9.85
C PHE A 13 10.08 -9.94 -10.64
N ARG A 14 10.38 -10.16 -11.92
CA ARG A 14 9.72 -11.16 -12.76
C ARG A 14 10.06 -12.59 -12.41
N GLU A 15 11.31 -12.85 -12.06
CA GLU A 15 11.84 -14.21 -11.98
C GLU A 15 12.30 -14.60 -10.57
N HIS A 16 12.11 -13.74 -9.56
CA HIS A 16 12.51 -14.07 -8.21
C HIS A 16 11.73 -15.27 -7.64
N SER A 17 12.36 -15.95 -6.69
CA SER A 17 11.70 -16.85 -5.74
C SER A 17 11.64 -16.15 -4.39
N PHE A 18 10.46 -16.09 -3.78
CA PHE A 18 10.33 -15.59 -2.41
C PHE A 18 11.00 -16.57 -1.45
N VAL A 19 11.74 -16.05 -0.46
CA VAL A 19 12.48 -16.86 0.51
C VAL A 19 11.88 -16.73 1.91
N GLY A 20 11.51 -15.53 2.33
CA GLY A 20 10.90 -15.30 3.64
C GLY A 20 10.92 -13.84 4.08
N VAL A 21 10.19 -13.55 5.16
CA VAL A 21 10.18 -12.23 5.81
C VAL A 21 11.33 -12.14 6.81
N VAL A 22 12.04 -11.02 6.83
CA VAL A 22 13.13 -10.73 7.80
C VAL A 22 12.56 -10.01 9.01
N ASP A 23 11.85 -8.91 8.76
CA ASP A 23 11.20 -8.07 9.77
C ASP A 23 10.03 -7.31 9.13
N LYS A 24 9.53 -6.26 9.80
CA LYS A 24 8.37 -5.45 9.39
C LYS A 24 8.57 -4.60 8.12
N GLN A 25 9.79 -4.55 7.58
CA GLN A 25 10.11 -3.73 6.40
C GLN A 25 10.83 -4.54 5.33
N PHE A 26 11.51 -5.62 5.72
CA PHE A 26 12.39 -6.35 4.83
C PHE A 26 11.94 -7.80 4.60
N SER A 27 12.04 -8.23 3.34
CA SER A 27 11.90 -9.63 2.92
C SER A 27 13.12 -10.08 2.12
N LEU A 28 13.31 -11.39 2.04
CA LEU A 28 14.32 -12.03 1.22
C LEU A 28 13.72 -12.59 -0.07
N VAL A 29 14.36 -12.27 -1.18
CA VAL A 29 14.06 -12.88 -2.48
C VAL A 29 15.33 -13.39 -3.13
N GLN A 30 15.25 -14.52 -3.80
CA GLN A 30 16.35 -15.07 -4.57
C GLN A 30 16.11 -14.83 -6.05
N TYR A 31 17.12 -14.29 -6.74
CA TYR A 31 17.14 -14.26 -8.21
C TYR A 31 18.46 -14.85 -8.71
N ARG A 32 18.33 -15.92 -9.51
CA ARG A 32 19.44 -16.78 -9.95
C ARG A 32 20.25 -17.27 -8.74
N THR A 33 21.53 -16.92 -8.66
CA THR A 33 22.45 -17.34 -7.61
C THR A 33 22.56 -16.35 -6.46
N LYS A 34 21.88 -15.20 -6.53
CA LYS A 34 21.99 -14.14 -5.52
C LYS A 34 20.73 -14.09 -4.65
N LEU A 35 20.96 -13.92 -3.35
CA LEU A 35 19.94 -13.62 -2.37
C LEU A 35 19.93 -12.10 -2.14
N TYR A 36 18.76 -11.50 -2.18
CA TYR A 36 18.54 -10.08 -1.99
C TYR A 36 17.68 -9.85 -0.76
N ILE A 37 18.05 -8.87 0.05
CA ILE A 37 17.14 -8.24 1.01
C ILE A 37 16.43 -7.07 0.31
N VAL A 38 15.12 -6.99 0.48
CA VAL A 38 14.24 -6.06 -0.23
C VAL A 38 13.32 -5.38 0.77
N ARG A 39 13.25 -4.05 0.71
CA ARG A 39 12.25 -3.22 1.38
C ARG A 39 10.87 -3.50 0.79
N HIS A 40 10.12 -4.41 1.41
CA HIS A 40 8.83 -4.86 0.88
C HIS A 40 7.74 -3.79 0.99
N ASP A 41 7.88 -2.84 1.92
CA ASP A 41 6.95 -1.74 2.13
C ASP A 41 7.00 -0.75 0.96
N GLU A 42 8.21 -0.39 0.50
CA GLU A 42 8.39 0.44 -0.70
C GLU A 42 7.90 -0.29 -1.97
N VAL A 43 8.15 -1.61 -2.07
CA VAL A 43 7.63 -2.42 -3.17
C VAL A 43 6.10 -2.44 -3.15
N ALA A 44 5.49 -2.61 -1.97
CA ALA A 44 4.05 -2.63 -1.80
C ALA A 44 3.43 -1.30 -2.25
N PHE A 45 3.98 -0.18 -1.80
CA PHE A 45 3.55 1.16 -2.23
C PHE A 45 3.52 1.25 -3.77
N HIS A 46 4.61 0.90 -4.45
CA HIS A 46 4.66 1.00 -5.92
C HIS A 46 3.73 0.02 -6.63
N VAL A 47 3.56 -1.20 -6.11
CA VAL A 47 2.59 -2.15 -6.67
C VAL A 47 1.18 -1.56 -6.59
N PHE A 48 0.75 -1.13 -5.41
CA PHE A 48 -0.61 -0.62 -5.22
C PHE A 48 -0.84 0.71 -5.92
N TYR A 49 0.15 1.61 -5.94
CA TYR A 49 0.06 2.86 -6.69
C TYR A 49 -0.19 2.62 -8.18
N GLN A 50 0.58 1.70 -8.78
CA GLN A 50 0.35 1.33 -10.18
C GLN A 50 -0.99 0.63 -10.38
N GLN A 51 -1.45 -0.20 -9.44
CA GLN A 51 -2.78 -0.80 -9.54
C GLN A 51 -3.90 0.24 -9.51
N VAL A 52 -3.81 1.25 -8.65
CA VAL A 52 -4.80 2.35 -8.63
C VAL A 52 -4.85 3.05 -9.99
N LEU A 53 -3.68 3.42 -10.54
CA LEU A 53 -3.62 4.13 -11.82
C LEU A 53 -4.09 3.27 -12.99
N LEU A 54 -3.72 1.99 -13.03
CA LEU A 54 -4.11 1.06 -14.10
C LEU A 54 -5.60 0.74 -14.08
N GLN A 55 -6.25 0.85 -12.93
CA GLN A 55 -7.67 0.54 -12.74
C GLN A 55 -8.52 1.81 -12.55
N PHE A 56 -7.98 3.00 -12.79
CA PHE A 56 -8.69 4.27 -12.62
C PHE A 56 -9.99 4.29 -13.45
N GLY A 57 -11.12 4.55 -12.79
CA GLY A 57 -12.46 4.53 -13.39
C GLY A 57 -13.08 3.15 -13.63
N GLU A 58 -12.31 2.07 -13.48
CA GLU A 58 -12.72 0.69 -13.80
C GLU A 58 -12.42 -0.30 -12.65
N THR A 59 -12.05 0.22 -11.49
CA THR A 59 -11.72 -0.60 -10.30
C THR A 59 -12.98 -1.29 -9.79
N ARG A 60 -12.85 -2.53 -9.32
CA ARG A 60 -13.99 -3.26 -8.72
C ARG A 60 -14.14 -2.90 -7.24
N PRO A 61 -15.38 -2.72 -6.74
CA PRO A 61 -15.59 -2.46 -5.32
C PRO A 61 -15.62 -3.76 -4.50
N ILE A 62 -15.00 -3.71 -3.32
CA ILE A 62 -15.23 -4.62 -2.19
C ILE A 62 -16.31 -3.99 -1.32
N THR A 63 -17.46 -4.64 -1.18
CA THR A 63 -18.54 -4.14 -0.32
C THR A 63 -18.30 -4.51 1.14
N LEU A 64 -18.32 -3.50 2.03
CA LEU A 64 -18.26 -3.73 3.46
C LEU A 64 -19.58 -4.36 3.95
N GLN A 65 -19.48 -5.42 4.77
CA GLN A 65 -20.67 -6.06 5.35
C GLN A 65 -21.46 -5.10 6.25
N THR A 66 -20.76 -4.19 6.93
CA THR A 66 -21.34 -3.13 7.74
C THR A 66 -20.69 -1.81 7.34
N PRO A 67 -21.45 -0.83 6.83
CA PRO A 67 -20.91 0.48 6.55
C PRO A 67 -20.31 1.13 7.80
N LEU A 68 -19.19 1.84 7.64
CA LEU A 68 -18.44 2.43 8.75
C LEU A 68 -18.60 3.96 8.76
N PRO A 69 -19.00 4.59 9.88
CA PRO A 69 -19.15 6.04 9.95
C PRO A 69 -17.79 6.74 9.82
N ILE A 70 -17.65 7.64 8.84
CA ILE A 70 -16.44 8.46 8.65
C ILE A 70 -16.11 9.25 9.91
N TYR A 71 -17.12 9.79 10.58
CA TYR A 71 -16.96 10.54 11.83
C TYR A 71 -16.22 9.74 12.91
N ASP A 72 -16.64 8.49 13.14
CA ASP A 72 -16.05 7.64 14.19
C ASP A 72 -14.63 7.21 13.80
N LEU A 73 -14.38 6.94 12.51
CA LEU A 73 -13.05 6.62 12.01
C LEU A 73 -12.08 7.81 12.22
N VAL A 74 -12.52 9.04 11.93
CA VAL A 74 -11.68 10.23 12.17
C VAL A 74 -11.43 10.43 13.66
N LEU A 75 -12.45 10.30 14.51
CA LEU A 75 -12.25 10.40 15.97
C LEU A 75 -11.25 9.37 16.50
N GLU A 76 -11.24 8.16 15.94
CA GLU A 76 -10.25 7.14 16.30
C GLU A 76 -8.85 7.53 15.82
N ALA A 77 -8.72 8.01 14.58
CA ALA A 77 -7.44 8.47 14.04
C ALA A 77 -6.83 9.62 14.86
N LEU A 78 -7.64 10.57 15.34
CA LEU A 78 -7.18 11.71 16.14
C LEU A 78 -6.69 11.32 17.55
N LYS A 79 -6.92 10.08 18.00
CA LYS A 79 -6.32 9.56 19.25
C LYS A 79 -4.87 9.12 19.05
N ASN A 80 -4.45 8.87 17.81
CA ASN A 80 -3.11 8.44 17.50
C ASN A 80 -2.17 9.66 17.43
N PRO A 81 -1.22 9.83 18.38
CA PRO A 81 -0.36 11.01 18.41
C PRO A 81 0.57 11.12 17.20
N ARG A 82 0.72 10.05 16.41
CA ARG A 82 1.52 10.08 15.17
C ARG A 82 0.86 10.88 14.05
N ASN A 83 -0.44 11.13 14.14
CA ASN A 83 -1.18 11.91 13.16
C ASN A 83 -1.02 13.42 13.35
N GLY A 84 -0.21 13.84 14.34
CA GLY A 84 0.17 15.25 14.52
C GLY A 84 -0.93 16.16 15.06
N TYR A 85 -2.11 15.62 15.38
CA TYR A 85 -3.19 16.38 16.02
C TYR A 85 -2.81 16.77 17.46
N ASP A 86 -2.99 18.05 17.76
CA ASP A 86 -2.91 18.63 19.10
C ASP A 86 -4.27 19.24 19.51
N GLU A 87 -4.51 19.37 20.82
CA GLU A 87 -5.69 20.07 21.33
C GLU A 87 -5.72 21.55 20.90
N GLU A 88 -4.57 22.13 20.55
CA GLU A 88 -4.47 23.47 19.96
C GLU A 88 -5.12 23.58 18.57
N ASP A 89 -5.26 22.47 17.83
CA ASP A 89 -5.91 22.45 16.50
C ASP A 89 -7.44 22.60 16.58
N GLY A 90 -7.99 22.60 17.81
CA GLY A 90 -9.41 22.75 18.09
C GLY A 90 -10.11 21.42 18.41
N PRO A 91 -11.43 21.43 18.66
CA PRO A 91 -12.15 20.25 19.14
C PRO A 91 -12.15 19.10 18.12
N ARG A 92 -11.82 17.88 18.56
CA ARG A 92 -11.81 16.67 17.71
C ARG A 92 -13.12 16.45 16.97
N GLU A 93 -14.24 16.68 17.65
CA GLU A 93 -15.58 16.51 17.10
C GLU A 93 -15.87 17.50 15.99
N GLN A 94 -15.31 18.71 16.07
CA GLN A 94 -15.45 19.70 15.01
C GLN A 94 -14.66 19.24 13.77
N LEU A 95 -13.38 18.89 13.94
CA LEU A 95 -12.54 18.40 12.86
C LEU A 95 -13.12 17.14 12.19
N ALA A 96 -13.66 16.21 12.98
CA ALA A 96 -14.32 15.03 12.46
C ALA A 96 -15.58 15.34 11.63
N ASN A 97 -16.35 16.37 12.01
CA ASN A 97 -17.49 16.83 11.21
C ASN A 97 -17.05 17.52 9.91
N GLU A 98 -15.99 18.32 9.96
CA GLU A 98 -15.43 19.00 8.78
C GLU A 98 -14.90 17.98 7.76
N ILE A 99 -14.09 17.00 8.21
CA ILE A 99 -13.60 15.90 7.37
C ILE A 99 -14.77 15.07 6.81
N LYS A 100 -15.77 14.74 7.63
CA LYS A 100 -16.96 14.04 7.17
C LYS A 100 -17.65 14.82 6.04
N ALA A 101 -17.87 16.12 6.20
CA ALA A 101 -18.53 16.94 5.19
C ALA A 101 -17.71 17.03 3.89
N LEU A 102 -16.39 17.16 3.99
CA LEU A 102 -15.46 17.13 2.86
C LEU A 102 -15.57 15.82 2.07
N LEU A 103 -15.49 14.68 2.77
CA LEU A 103 -15.51 13.36 2.14
C LEU A 103 -16.89 12.99 1.58
N ILE A 104 -17.99 13.48 2.17
CA ILE A 104 -19.33 13.36 1.57
C ILE A 104 -19.40 14.15 0.27
N THR A 105 -18.88 15.38 0.27
CA THR A 105 -18.92 16.28 -0.90
C THR A 105 -18.16 15.69 -2.09
N ASN A 106 -17.01 15.06 -1.81
CA ASN A 106 -16.18 14.41 -2.83
C ASN A 106 -16.51 12.92 -3.06
N GLY A 107 -17.46 12.36 -2.29
CA GLY A 107 -17.86 10.95 -2.35
C GLY A 107 -18.22 10.44 -3.75
N PRO A 108 -19.01 11.18 -4.55
CA PRO A 108 -19.33 10.76 -5.92
C PRO A 108 -18.09 10.56 -6.81
N MET A 109 -17.10 11.46 -6.70
CA MET A 109 -15.84 11.37 -7.45
C MET A 109 -15.01 10.17 -6.98
N LEU A 110 -14.89 9.99 -5.67
CA LEU A 110 -14.17 8.86 -5.07
C LEU A 110 -14.76 7.52 -5.50
N PHE A 111 -16.09 7.44 -5.59
CA PHE A 111 -16.76 6.25 -6.06
C PHE A 111 -16.55 6.01 -7.56
N GLU A 112 -16.72 7.04 -8.39
CA GLU A 112 -16.60 6.94 -9.85
C GLU A 112 -15.20 6.49 -10.27
N TYR A 113 -14.14 7.08 -9.71
CA TYR A 113 -12.78 6.82 -10.16
C TYR A 113 -12.04 5.74 -9.38
N PHE A 114 -12.39 5.53 -8.10
CA PHE A 114 -11.64 4.66 -7.20
C PHE A 114 -12.51 3.60 -6.52
N SER A 115 -13.81 3.48 -6.84
CA SER A 115 -14.71 2.53 -6.16
C SER A 115 -14.73 2.66 -4.63
N LEU A 116 -14.48 3.87 -4.12
CA LEU A 116 -14.50 4.21 -2.70
C LEU A 116 -15.80 4.98 -2.40
N ASP A 117 -16.85 4.25 -2.01
CA ASP A 117 -18.19 4.81 -1.76
C ASP A 117 -18.31 5.36 -0.34
N ILE A 118 -18.55 6.67 -0.24
CA ILE A 118 -18.94 7.38 0.98
C ILE A 118 -20.30 8.01 0.70
N ASP A 119 -21.34 7.52 1.37
CA ASP A 119 -22.70 7.95 1.09
C ASP A 119 -23.04 9.32 1.70
N SER A 120 -24.23 9.84 1.39
CA SER A 120 -24.71 11.14 1.87
C SER A 120 -24.88 11.24 3.39
N GLN A 121 -24.84 10.12 4.13
CA GLN A 121 -24.86 10.10 5.59
C GLN A 121 -23.44 10.08 6.19
N GLY A 122 -22.41 9.98 5.33
CA GLY A 122 -21.01 9.84 5.72
C GLY A 122 -20.68 8.44 6.18
N MET A 123 -21.27 7.43 5.54
CA MET A 123 -20.95 6.03 5.77
C MET A 123 -20.05 5.53 4.65
N LEU A 124 -18.88 4.98 5.01
CA LEU A 124 -18.01 4.25 4.09
C LEU A 124 -18.64 2.89 3.78
N ARG A 125 -18.87 2.59 2.50
CA ARG A 125 -19.61 1.39 2.05
C ARG A 125 -18.78 0.43 1.22
N THR A 126 -17.83 0.95 0.44
CA THR A 126 -16.98 0.13 -0.43
C THR A 126 -15.52 0.55 -0.35
N LEU A 127 -14.63 -0.38 -0.70
CA LEU A 127 -13.19 -0.18 -0.85
C LEU A 127 -12.73 -0.67 -2.24
N PRO A 128 -11.68 -0.11 -2.86
CA PRO A 128 -11.17 -0.62 -4.13
C PRO A 128 -10.51 -2.01 -4.04
N GLN A 129 -10.89 -2.94 -4.92
CA GLN A 129 -10.16 -4.21 -5.07
C GLN A 129 -8.91 -4.02 -5.95
N LEU A 130 -7.78 -3.62 -5.36
CA LEU A 130 -6.55 -3.35 -6.12
C LEU A 130 -5.79 -4.62 -6.55
N LEU A 131 -5.86 -5.69 -5.77
CA LEU A 131 -5.30 -7.00 -6.12
C LEU A 131 -6.32 -8.11 -5.80
N PRO A 132 -6.35 -9.20 -6.58
CA PRO A 132 -7.08 -10.40 -6.20
C PRO A 132 -6.60 -10.94 -4.85
N ASP A 133 -7.52 -11.46 -4.05
CA ASP A 133 -7.25 -12.10 -2.75
C ASP A 133 -6.53 -11.20 -1.72
N HIS A 134 -6.56 -9.88 -1.93
CA HIS A 134 -6.03 -8.88 -1.02
C HIS A 134 -7.14 -7.98 -0.47
N GLU A 135 -7.14 -7.81 0.84
CA GLU A 135 -7.90 -6.79 1.55
C GLU A 135 -6.93 -6.01 2.44
N PRO A 136 -6.96 -4.66 2.39
CA PRO A 136 -6.07 -3.84 3.21
C PRO A 136 -6.38 -4.03 4.70
N SER A 137 -5.39 -3.72 5.55
CA SER A 137 -5.59 -3.82 6.99
C SER A 137 -6.64 -2.82 7.48
N ILE A 138 -7.76 -3.34 7.99
CA ILE A 138 -8.82 -2.53 8.61
C ILE A 138 -8.32 -1.85 9.90
N HIS A 139 -7.25 -2.35 10.52
CA HIS A 139 -6.65 -1.69 11.68
C HIS A 139 -6.21 -0.26 11.37
N SER A 140 -5.67 -0.02 10.17
CA SER A 140 -5.16 1.28 9.73
C SER A 140 -6.21 2.09 8.94
N LEU A 141 -7.47 1.63 8.91
CA LEU A 141 -8.54 2.33 8.22
C LEU A 141 -8.82 3.73 8.80
N PRO A 142 -8.82 3.96 10.13
CA PRO A 142 -8.91 5.30 10.70
C PRO A 142 -7.85 6.26 10.14
N GLU A 143 -6.58 5.85 10.16
CA GLU A 143 -5.46 6.64 9.63
C GLU A 143 -5.61 6.90 8.13
N PHE A 144 -6.05 5.91 7.35
CA PHE A 144 -6.33 6.12 5.93
C PHE A 144 -7.39 7.20 5.71
N VAL A 145 -8.52 7.16 6.42
CA VAL A 145 -9.59 8.16 6.27
C VAL A 145 -9.10 9.55 6.66
N PHE A 146 -8.29 9.65 7.71
CA PHE A 146 -7.67 10.91 8.12
C PHE A 146 -6.74 11.46 7.03
N HIS A 147 -5.79 10.66 6.55
CA HIS A 147 -4.87 11.07 5.48
C HIS A 147 -5.58 11.36 4.16
N LEU A 148 -6.66 10.64 3.84
CA LEU A 148 -7.47 10.92 2.66
C LEU A 148 -7.99 12.37 2.71
N ALA A 149 -8.41 12.83 3.89
CA ALA A 149 -8.92 14.19 4.04
C ALA A 149 -7.80 15.24 4.06
N THR A 150 -6.67 14.96 4.71
CA THR A 150 -5.64 15.95 5.02
C THR A 150 -4.47 16.00 4.05
N GLU A 151 -4.20 14.92 3.31
CA GLU A 151 -3.06 14.83 2.39
C GLU A 151 -3.47 14.91 0.91
N VAL A 152 -4.77 14.82 0.60
CA VAL A 152 -5.27 14.97 -0.76
C VAL A 152 -5.41 16.44 -1.12
N ASN A 153 -4.91 16.83 -2.28
CA ASN A 153 -5.18 18.14 -2.86
C ASN A 153 -6.55 18.12 -3.54
N TRP A 154 -7.58 18.64 -2.87
CA TRP A 154 -8.95 18.68 -3.40
C TRP A 154 -9.24 19.87 -4.35
N GLU A 155 -8.25 20.73 -4.58
CA GLU A 155 -8.44 21.98 -5.34
C GLU A 155 -8.14 21.81 -6.83
N GLU A 156 -7.16 20.97 -7.17
CA GLU A 156 -6.68 20.76 -8.54
C GLU A 156 -6.88 19.30 -8.97
N GLU A 157 -7.45 19.08 -10.16
CA GLU A 157 -7.87 17.75 -10.64
C GLU A 157 -6.74 16.71 -10.67
N GLU A 158 -5.64 17.02 -11.36
CA GLU A 158 -4.51 16.08 -11.51
C GLU A 158 -3.80 15.81 -10.17
N PRO A 159 -3.43 16.83 -9.37
CA PRO A 159 -2.93 16.61 -8.01
C PRO A 159 -3.90 15.86 -7.10
N CYS A 160 -5.21 16.05 -7.25
CA CYS A 160 -6.23 15.31 -6.50
C CYS A 160 -6.14 13.82 -6.78
N PHE A 161 -6.19 13.41 -8.06
CA PHE A 161 -6.15 12.00 -8.42
C PHE A 161 -4.81 11.36 -8.06
N GLU A 162 -3.71 12.07 -8.25
CA GLU A 162 -2.38 11.60 -7.86
C GLU A 162 -2.31 11.37 -6.34
N SER A 163 -2.74 12.34 -5.53
CA SER A 163 -2.68 12.23 -4.07
C SER A 163 -3.65 11.19 -3.51
N VAL A 164 -4.85 11.02 -4.08
CA VAL A 164 -5.76 9.90 -3.72
C VAL A 164 -5.08 8.56 -4.00
N ALA A 165 -4.44 8.40 -5.16
CA ALA A 165 -3.72 7.18 -5.51
C ALA A 165 -2.55 6.90 -4.56
N GLN A 166 -1.81 7.93 -4.14
CA GLN A 166 -0.73 7.79 -3.16
C GLN A 166 -1.24 7.35 -1.78
N VAL A 167 -2.32 7.97 -1.27
CA VAL A 167 -2.89 7.63 0.04
C VAL A 167 -3.47 6.20 0.03
N LEU A 168 -4.16 5.81 -1.04
CA LEU A 168 -4.61 4.42 -1.24
C LEU A 168 -3.43 3.45 -1.27
N ALA A 169 -2.38 3.75 -2.04
CA ALA A 169 -1.21 2.90 -2.16
C ALA A 169 -0.49 2.68 -0.82
N ARG A 170 -0.34 3.75 -0.02
CA ARG A 170 0.25 3.65 1.33
C ARG A 170 -0.58 2.76 2.24
N TRP A 171 -1.91 2.92 2.24
CA TRP A 171 -2.78 2.11 3.10
C TRP A 171 -2.84 0.64 2.65
N TYR A 172 -2.96 0.37 1.35
CA TYR A 172 -2.96 -1.00 0.84
C TYR A 172 -1.60 -1.68 1.00
N GLY A 173 -0.51 -0.92 0.99
CA GLY A 173 0.82 -1.41 1.30
C GLY A 173 1.12 -1.61 2.79
N GLU A 174 0.25 -1.14 3.69
CA GLU A 174 0.42 -1.34 5.13
C GLU A 174 -0.02 -2.76 5.52
N MET A 175 0.96 -3.60 5.83
CA MET A 175 0.75 -5.03 6.11
C MET A 175 0.74 -5.36 7.60
N ARG A 176 0.43 -4.38 8.45
CA ARG A 176 0.21 -4.62 9.88
C ARG A 176 -1.16 -5.22 10.14
N TYR A 177 -1.18 -6.47 10.56
CA TYR A 177 -2.38 -7.19 10.97
C TYR A 177 -2.32 -7.55 12.47
N PRO A 178 -2.71 -6.65 13.39
CA PRO A 178 -2.71 -6.97 14.82
C PRO A 178 -3.52 -8.23 15.12
N GLY A 179 -2.95 -9.11 15.95
CA GLY A 179 -3.58 -10.38 16.31
C GLY A 179 -3.47 -11.48 15.25
N ASN A 180 -2.84 -11.23 14.10
CA ASN A 180 -2.57 -12.24 13.09
C ASN A 180 -1.14 -12.09 12.52
N ALA A 181 -0.17 -12.60 13.27
CA ALA A 181 1.25 -12.48 12.94
C ALA A 181 1.65 -13.19 11.64
N GLU A 182 0.90 -14.20 11.21
CA GLU A 182 1.21 -14.96 9.99
C GLU A 182 0.65 -14.31 8.73
N ARG A 183 -0.41 -13.50 8.84
CA ARG A 183 -1.08 -12.87 7.69
C ARG A 183 -0.16 -11.99 6.87
N GLU A 184 0.74 -11.25 7.52
CA GLU A 184 1.73 -10.42 6.83
C GLU A 184 2.60 -11.28 5.89
N ALA A 185 3.18 -12.36 6.41
CA ALA A 185 4.03 -13.25 5.62
C ALA A 185 3.26 -13.91 4.46
N LEU A 186 2.01 -14.34 4.70
CA LEU A 186 1.18 -14.95 3.66
C LEU A 186 0.80 -13.96 2.55
N VAL A 187 0.45 -12.71 2.91
CA VAL A 187 0.16 -11.66 1.92
C VAL A 187 1.41 -11.33 1.11
N LEU A 188 2.57 -11.19 1.76
CA LEU A 188 3.83 -10.95 1.07
C LEU A 188 4.14 -12.08 0.08
N GLU A 189 4.13 -13.33 0.54
CA GLU A 189 4.53 -14.50 -0.26
C GLU A 189 3.56 -14.83 -1.39
N HIS A 190 2.25 -14.76 -1.12
CA HIS A 190 1.23 -15.31 -2.02
C HIS A 190 0.42 -14.24 -2.77
N VAL A 191 0.53 -12.96 -2.41
CA VAL A 191 -0.18 -11.87 -3.08
C VAL A 191 0.79 -10.84 -3.65
N LEU A 192 1.58 -10.17 -2.79
CA LEU A 192 2.38 -9.02 -3.21
C LEU A 192 3.51 -9.42 -4.17
N PHE A 193 4.39 -10.33 -3.75
CA PHE A 193 5.53 -10.75 -4.59
C PHE A 193 5.08 -11.48 -5.86
N PRO A 194 3.99 -12.27 -5.88
CA PRO A 194 3.40 -12.73 -7.12
C PRO A 194 2.90 -11.59 -8.02
N ALA A 195 2.29 -10.53 -7.46
CA ALA A 195 1.86 -9.37 -8.24
C ALA A 195 3.03 -8.66 -8.95
N THR A 196 4.22 -8.60 -8.34
CA THR A 196 5.41 -8.01 -8.99
C THR A 196 5.90 -8.80 -10.20
N LYS A 197 5.48 -10.06 -10.38
CA LYS A 197 5.83 -10.89 -11.54
C LYS A 197 4.97 -10.59 -12.77
N THR A 198 3.83 -9.95 -12.59
CA THR A 198 2.85 -9.68 -13.66
C THR A 198 3.29 -8.57 -14.60
N THR A 199 2.81 -8.58 -15.85
CA THR A 199 3.09 -7.53 -16.86
C THR A 199 2.68 -6.13 -16.43
N ALA A 200 1.72 -6.03 -15.53
CA ALA A 200 1.22 -4.78 -14.98
C ALA A 200 2.26 -4.05 -14.10
N PHE A 201 3.15 -4.77 -13.41
CA PHE A 201 4.14 -4.13 -12.55
C PHE A 201 5.38 -3.71 -13.35
N CYS A 202 5.65 -2.41 -13.31
CA CYS A 202 6.80 -1.74 -13.89
C CYS A 202 7.65 -1.15 -12.76
N PRO A 203 8.67 -1.84 -12.25
CA PRO A 203 9.43 -1.36 -11.11
C PRO A 203 10.10 -0.01 -11.45
N PRO A 204 9.85 1.04 -10.65
CA PRO A 204 10.39 2.36 -10.93
C PRO A 204 11.88 2.41 -10.53
N ASN A 205 12.64 3.36 -11.08
CA ASN A 205 14.10 3.37 -10.96
C ASN A 205 14.58 3.63 -9.52
N GLU A 206 13.73 4.24 -8.70
CA GLU A 206 13.91 4.53 -7.28
C GLU A 206 14.16 3.24 -6.49
N LEU A 207 13.53 2.13 -6.88
CA LEU A 207 13.74 0.82 -6.24
C LEU A 207 15.15 0.23 -6.49
N ASN A 208 15.95 0.81 -7.39
CA ASN A 208 17.34 0.42 -7.61
C ASN A 208 18.31 1.03 -6.57
N ASP A 209 17.81 1.71 -5.55
CA ASP A 209 18.61 2.16 -4.42
C ASP A 209 19.11 0.96 -3.59
N ALA A 210 20.40 1.01 -3.24
CA ALA A 210 21.05 -0.04 -2.45
C ALA A 210 20.49 -0.19 -1.03
N GLN A 211 19.79 0.81 -0.50
CA GLN A 211 19.05 0.75 0.78
C GLN A 211 17.72 0.02 0.63
N LEU A 212 17.16 -0.03 -0.58
CA LEU A 212 15.87 -0.68 -0.86
C LEU A 212 16.06 -2.12 -1.32
N ILE A 213 17.07 -2.39 -2.16
CA ILE A 213 17.37 -3.73 -2.67
C ILE A 213 18.88 -3.99 -2.60
N THR A 214 19.30 -4.87 -1.69
CA THR A 214 20.72 -5.18 -1.48
C THR A 214 21.00 -6.67 -1.67
N PRO A 215 22.00 -7.08 -2.48
CA PRO A 215 22.46 -8.46 -2.47
C PRO A 215 23.17 -8.79 -1.15
N VAL A 216 22.70 -9.80 -0.43
CA VAL A 216 23.24 -10.20 0.89
C VAL A 216 24.05 -11.50 0.84
N ALA A 217 23.79 -12.37 -0.14
CA ALA A 217 24.55 -13.60 -0.31
C ALA A 217 24.60 -14.05 -1.78
N CYS A 218 25.55 -14.93 -2.10
CA CYS A 218 25.66 -15.58 -3.40
C CYS A 218 25.91 -17.08 -3.23
N LEU A 219 25.04 -17.91 -3.79
CA LEU A 219 25.10 -19.37 -3.70
C LEU A 219 26.43 -19.93 -4.21
N THR A 220 27.02 -19.35 -5.26
CA THR A 220 28.32 -19.79 -5.77
C THR A 220 29.48 -19.56 -4.79
N ASN A 221 29.32 -18.63 -3.85
CA ASN A 221 30.27 -18.42 -2.76
C ASN A 221 29.96 -19.33 -1.57
N LEU A 222 28.67 -19.55 -1.27
CA LEU A 222 28.25 -20.45 -0.20
C LEU A 222 28.67 -21.90 -0.46
N TYR A 223 28.54 -22.40 -1.70
CA TYR A 223 28.97 -23.75 -2.08
C TYR A 223 30.49 -23.99 -1.97
N LYS A 224 31.31 -22.95 -1.76
CA LYS A 224 32.75 -23.11 -1.47
C LYS A 224 33.03 -23.38 0.01
N ILE A 225 32.05 -23.15 0.88
CA ILE A 225 32.18 -23.27 2.34
C ILE A 225 31.30 -24.41 2.85
N PHE A 226 30.08 -24.54 2.30
CA PHE A 226 29.12 -25.57 2.66
C PHE A 226 29.13 -26.70 1.63
N GLU A 227 29.73 -27.83 2.00
CA GLU A 227 29.79 -29.05 1.18
C GLU A 227 28.84 -30.14 1.70
N ARG A 228 28.55 -31.13 0.85
CA ARG A 228 27.77 -32.31 1.25
C ARG A 228 28.57 -33.14 2.25
N CYS A 229 27.88 -33.72 3.24
CA CYS A 229 28.48 -34.65 4.20
C CYS A 229 29.08 -35.89 3.51
#